data_AF-A0AAJ2AM55-F1
#
_entry.id   AF-A0AAJ2AM55-F1
#
_cell.length_a   1.000
_cell.length_b   1.000
_cell.length_c   1.000
_cell.angle_alpha   90.00
_cell.angle_beta   90.00
_cell.angle_gamma   90.00
#
_symmetry.space_group_name_H-M   'P 1'
#
loop_
_entity.id
_entity.type
_entity.pdbx_description
1 polymer ?
#
loop_
_entity_poly.entity_id
_entity_poly.type
_entity_poly.pdbx_seq_one_letter_code
_entity_poly.pdbx_strand_id
1 'polypeptide(L)'
;MPRKIEQRAEGVAFDCVVPDNITEIYADGASEIQFGMPMSRILFHSVAKPGDGKTPEERVARLALVLPTSALLELVANIATNTTPEVAESTNSAMAGFIGHVSTQMGRLVDITAAKKK
;
A
#
# COMPACT_ATOMS: atom_id res chain seq x y z
N MET A 1 -5.34 19.19 -2.02
CA MET A 1 -4.43 19.41 -0.88
C MET A 1 -3.56 18.17 -0.80
N PRO A 2 -2.22 18.31 -0.85
CA PRO A 2 -1.32 17.16 -0.84
C PRO A 2 -1.60 16.27 0.38
N ARG A 3 -1.73 14.96 0.12
CA ARG A 3 -2.02 13.98 1.16
C ARG A 3 -0.72 13.63 1.87
N LYS A 4 -0.74 13.55 3.20
CA LYS A 4 0.42 13.21 4.02
C LYS A 4 0.22 11.83 4.63
N ILE A 5 1.17 10.93 4.40
CA ILE A 5 1.23 9.61 5.01
C ILE A 5 2.26 9.69 6.14
N GLU A 6 1.80 9.55 7.37
CA GLU A 6 2.68 9.59 8.54
C GLU A 6 2.98 8.15 9.00
N GLN A 7 4.27 7.78 9.03
CA GLN A 7 4.71 6.52 9.59
C GLN A 7 5.48 6.79 10.89
N ARG A 8 5.02 6.16 11.97
CA ARG A 8 5.62 6.21 13.31
C ARG A 8 5.79 4.77 13.77
N ALA A 9 7.00 4.23 13.64
CA ALA A 9 7.38 2.92 14.18
C ALA A 9 8.52 3.13 15.20
N GLU A 10 8.72 2.18 16.11
CA GLU A 10 9.84 2.24 17.07
C GLU A 10 11.17 2.38 16.30
N GLY A 11 11.88 3.49 16.53
CA GLY A 11 13.16 3.79 15.88
C GLY A 11 13.07 4.40 14.47
N VAL A 12 11.89 4.53 13.86
CA VAL A 12 11.72 5.11 12.51
C VAL A 12 10.47 6.00 12.44
N ALA A 13 10.69 7.29 12.23
CA ALA A 13 9.62 8.25 11.97
C ALA A 13 9.88 8.99 10.65
N PHE A 14 8.97 8.80 9.68
CA PHE A 14 9.00 9.57 8.43
C PHE A 14 7.61 10.03 8.01
N ASP A 15 7.59 11.13 7.29
CA ASP A 15 6.43 11.75 6.68
C ASP A 15 6.56 11.67 5.16
N CYS A 16 5.62 10.99 4.49
CA CYS A 16 5.57 10.94 3.03
C CYS A 16 4.49 11.88 2.50
N VAL A 17 4.91 12.95 1.85
CA VAL A 17 4.04 13.91 1.16
C VAL A 17 3.72 13.37 -0.23
N VAL A 18 2.43 13.24 -0.53
CA VAL A 18 1.90 12.81 -1.82
C VAL A 18 1.29 14.02 -2.53
N PRO A 19 1.96 14.57 -3.55
CA PRO A 19 1.41 15.65 -4.36
C PRO A 19 0.11 15.24 -5.04
N ASP A 20 -0.79 16.21 -5.27
CA ASP A 20 -2.07 15.97 -5.94
C ASP A 20 -1.89 15.49 -7.41
N ASN A 21 -0.79 15.88 -8.04
CA ASN A 21 -0.53 15.65 -9.47
C ASN A 21 0.59 14.60 -9.69
N ILE A 22 0.63 13.56 -8.87
CA ILE A 22 1.62 12.49 -9.04
C ILE A 22 1.33 11.68 -10.31
N THR A 23 2.38 11.41 -11.11
CA THR A 23 2.24 10.55 -12.28
C THR A 23 1.95 9.12 -11.83
N GLU A 24 0.83 8.56 -12.32
CA GLU A 24 0.45 7.18 -12.09
C GLU A 24 0.75 6.34 -13.31
N ILE A 25 1.47 5.23 -13.12
CA ILE A 25 1.72 4.21 -14.13
C ILE A 25 0.84 3.02 -13.79
N TYR A 26 0.03 2.59 -14.76
CA TYR A 26 -0.84 1.42 -14.63
C TYR A 26 -0.14 0.21 -15.26
N ALA A 27 0.21 -0.78 -14.44
CA ALA A 27 1.03 -1.92 -14.85
C ALA A 27 0.29 -2.95 -15.72
N ASP A 28 -1.04 -2.96 -15.67
CA ASP A 28 -1.92 -3.97 -16.26
C ASP A 28 -2.29 -3.66 -17.73
N GLY A 29 -2.31 -2.38 -18.13
CA GLY A 29 -2.70 -2.00 -19.49
C GLY A 29 -4.19 -2.21 -19.79
N ALA A 30 -4.88 -3.14 -19.13
CA ALA A 30 -6.33 -3.13 -18.98
C ALA A 30 -6.70 -2.38 -17.69
N SER A 31 -7.80 -1.63 -17.75
CA SER A 31 -8.28 -0.93 -16.56
C SER A 31 -9.10 -1.91 -15.73
N GLU A 32 -8.47 -2.87 -15.03
CA GLU A 32 -9.12 -3.76 -14.03
C GLU A 32 -9.93 -2.98 -12.98
N ILE A 33 -9.62 -1.69 -12.82
CA ILE A 33 -10.40 -0.68 -12.08
C ILE A 33 -11.86 -0.63 -12.55
N GLN A 34 -12.13 -0.78 -13.85
CA GLN A 34 -13.49 -0.78 -14.41
C GLN A 34 -14.29 -2.03 -14.01
N PHE A 35 -13.58 -3.13 -13.71
CA PHE A 35 -14.16 -4.38 -13.27
C PHE A 35 -14.25 -4.48 -11.74
N GLY A 36 -13.84 -3.43 -11.01
CA GLY A 36 -13.92 -3.37 -9.55
C GLY A 36 -12.92 -4.29 -8.84
N MET A 37 -11.85 -4.73 -9.52
CA MET A 37 -10.82 -5.53 -8.90
C MET A 37 -9.96 -4.68 -7.93
N PRO A 38 -9.48 -5.25 -6.81
CA PRO A 38 -8.63 -4.53 -5.88
C PRO A 38 -7.28 -4.18 -6.52
N MET A 39 -6.93 -2.90 -6.43
CA MET A 39 -5.67 -2.36 -6.96
C MET A 39 -4.77 -1.88 -5.81
N SER A 40 -3.49 -2.20 -5.89
CA SER A 40 -2.46 -1.70 -4.99
C SER A 40 -1.76 -0.50 -5.62
N ARG A 41 -1.47 0.54 -4.83
CA ARG A 41 -0.67 1.70 -5.25
C ARG A 41 0.66 1.70 -4.50
N ILE A 42 1.76 1.52 -5.23
CA ILE A 42 3.13 1.61 -4.71
C ILE A 42 3.62 3.04 -4.95
N LEU A 43 4.00 3.74 -3.88
CA LEU A 43 4.52 5.10 -3.96
C LEU A 43 6.03 5.07 -3.90
N PHE A 44 6.68 5.50 -4.99
CA PHE A 44 8.11 5.75 -5.01
C PHE A 44 8.35 7.19 -4.59
N HIS A 45 9.16 7.36 -3.55
CA HIS A 45 9.52 8.67 -3.02
C HIS A 45 10.99 8.98 -3.26
N SER A 46 11.34 10.26 -3.24
CA SER A 46 12.74 10.68 -3.29
C SER A 46 13.50 10.20 -2.06
N VAL A 47 14.80 9.97 -2.23
CA VAL A 47 15.73 9.78 -1.11
C VAL A 47 15.77 11.07 -0.30
N ALA A 48 15.46 10.98 0.99
CA ALA A 48 15.52 12.11 1.92
C ALA A 48 16.71 11.95 2.86
N LYS A 49 17.19 13.06 3.43
CA LYS A 49 18.23 13.00 4.47
C LYS A 49 17.62 12.37 5.72
N PRO A 50 18.32 11.45 6.40
CA PRO A 50 17.85 10.87 7.66
C PRO A 50 17.51 11.98 8.64
N GLY A 51 16.35 11.87 9.31
CA GLY A 51 15.96 12.80 10.36
C GLY A 51 16.99 12.82 11.50
N ASP A 52 17.15 13.96 12.14
CA ASP A 52 18.08 14.17 13.26
C ASP A 52 17.52 13.71 14.62
N GLY A 53 16.46 12.89 14.61
CA GLY A 53 15.73 12.44 15.79
C GLY A 53 14.79 13.48 16.40
N LYS A 54 14.87 14.75 15.99
CA LYS A 54 13.95 15.84 16.39
C LYS A 54 12.96 16.20 15.30
N THR A 55 13.37 16.04 14.04
CA THR A 55 12.53 16.24 12.86
C THR A 55 12.26 14.90 12.17
N PRO A 56 10.99 14.54 11.90
CA PRO A 56 10.68 13.36 11.11
C PRO A 56 11.24 13.51 9.70
N GLU A 57 11.75 12.42 9.14
CA GLU A 57 12.29 12.41 7.78
C GLU A 57 11.18 12.73 6.78
N GLU A 58 11.31 13.80 6.00
CA GLU A 58 10.30 14.18 5.00
C GLU A 58 10.64 13.62 3.62
N ARG A 59 9.78 12.74 3.11
CA ARG A 59 9.86 12.09 1.81
C ARG A 59 8.79 12.65 0.90
N VAL A 60 9.12 12.89 -0.37
CA VAL A 60 8.14 13.35 -1.36
C VAL A 60 7.92 12.25 -2.39
N ALA A 61 6.68 11.78 -2.52
CA ALA A 61 6.30 10.84 -3.56
C ALA A 61 6.45 11.49 -4.95
N ARG A 62 7.13 10.79 -5.87
CA ARG A 62 7.42 11.26 -7.23
C ARG A 62 6.73 10.43 -8.29
N LEU A 63 6.50 9.16 -8.02
CA LEU A 63 5.87 8.23 -8.94
C LEU A 63 4.95 7.29 -8.17
N ALA A 64 3.82 6.96 -8.77
CA ALA A 64 2.92 5.93 -8.27
C ALA A 64 2.79 4.82 -9.31
N LEU A 65 3.07 3.58 -8.91
CA LEU A 65 2.74 2.39 -9.71
C LEU A 65 1.44 1.81 -9.19
N VAL A 66 0.44 1.72 -10.05
CA VAL A 66 -0.86 1.12 -9.77
C VAL A 66 -0.90 -0.22 -10.49
N LEU A 67 -1.12 -1.29 -9.72
CA LEU A 67 -1.13 -2.65 -10.24
C LEU A 67 -2.20 -3.49 -9.53
N PRO A 68 -2.72 -4.53 -10.17
CA PRO A 68 -3.62 -5.47 -9.52
C PRO A 68 -3.00 -6.03 -8.24
N THR A 69 -3.77 -6.04 -7.15
CA THR A 69 -3.27 -6.54 -5.86
C THR A 69 -2.87 -8.02 -5.96
N SER A 70 -3.59 -8.82 -6.75
CA SER A 70 -3.25 -10.22 -7.05
C SER A 70 -1.86 -10.34 -7.69
N ALA A 71 -1.58 -9.55 -8.72
CA ALA A 71 -0.27 -9.54 -9.41
C ALA A 71 0.87 -9.10 -8.48
N LEU A 72 0.61 -8.13 -7.58
CA LEU A 72 1.59 -7.75 -6.56
C LEU A 72 1.89 -8.91 -5.61
N LEU A 73 0.86 -9.62 -5.13
CA LEU A 73 1.03 -10.75 -4.22
C LEU A 73 1.80 -11.90 -4.89
N GLU A 74 1.51 -12.17 -6.16
CA GLU A 74 2.24 -13.17 -6.95
C GLU A 74 3.72 -12.79 -7.11
N LEU A 75 4.01 -11.53 -7.44
CA LEU A 75 5.38 -11.03 -7.52
C LEU A 75 6.12 -11.20 -6.19
N VAL A 76 5.48 -10.81 -5.07
CA VAL A 76 6.06 -10.96 -3.73
C VAL A 76 6.32 -12.43 -3.42
N ALA A 77 5.38 -13.33 -3.74
CA ALA A 77 5.56 -14.77 -3.54
C ALA A 77 6.71 -15.35 -4.36
N ASN A 78 6.87 -14.91 -5.61
CA ASN A 78 7.96 -15.34 -6.51
C ASN A 78 9.34 -14.81 -6.07
N ILE A 79 9.39 -13.64 -5.45
CA ILE A 79 10.62 -13.12 -4.83
C ILE A 79 10.90 -13.89 -3.53
N ALA A 80 9.89 -14.03 -2.66
CA ALA A 80 9.98 -14.66 -1.35
C ALA A 80 10.38 -16.14 -1.41
N THR A 81 9.94 -16.87 -2.43
CA THR A 81 10.30 -18.28 -2.65
C THR A 81 11.80 -18.52 -2.87
N ASN A 82 12.58 -17.47 -3.16
CA ASN A 82 14.04 -17.50 -3.22
C ASN A 82 14.73 -16.86 -1.99
N THR A 83 14.02 -16.66 -0.86
CA THR A 83 14.52 -15.88 0.27
C THR A 83 14.58 -16.66 1.59
N THR A 84 15.24 -16.07 2.60
CA THR A 84 15.52 -16.66 3.91
C THR A 84 14.24 -16.95 4.73
N PRO A 85 14.29 -17.84 5.74
CA PRO A 85 13.15 -18.21 6.57
C PRO A 85 12.39 -17.03 7.21
N GLU A 86 13.09 -15.92 7.52
CA GLU A 86 12.44 -14.74 8.11
C GLU A 86 11.42 -14.08 7.15
N VAL A 87 11.65 -14.17 5.84
CA VAL A 87 10.72 -13.63 4.83
C VAL A 87 9.46 -14.48 4.72
N ALA A 88 9.58 -15.81 4.88
CA ALA A 88 8.43 -16.71 4.90
C ALA A 88 7.51 -16.44 6.10
N GLU A 89 8.10 -16.21 7.29
CA GLU A 89 7.35 -15.90 8.51
C GLU A 89 6.70 -14.50 8.45
N SER A 90 7.40 -13.52 7.87
CA SER A 90 6.85 -12.19 7.57
C SER A 90 5.68 -12.25 6.60
N THR A 91 5.76 -13.10 5.56
CA THR A 91 4.70 -13.26 4.56
C THR A 91 3.43 -13.85 5.17
N ASN A 92 3.55 -14.87 6.05
CA ASN A 92 2.40 -15.44 6.76
C ASN A 92 1.71 -14.40 7.66
N SER A 93 2.49 -13.58 8.37
CA SER A 93 1.97 -12.51 9.21
C SER A 93 1.27 -11.42 8.39
N ALA A 94 1.86 -11.04 7.25
CA ALA A 94 1.27 -10.08 6.32
C ALA A 94 -0.04 -10.62 5.69
N MET A 95 -0.08 -11.90 5.34
CA MET A 95 -1.28 -12.57 4.81
C MET A 95 -2.41 -12.56 5.84
N ALA A 96 -2.14 -12.94 7.09
CA ALA A 96 -3.13 -12.92 8.16
C ALA A 96 -3.67 -11.50 8.41
N GLY A 97 -2.78 -10.50 8.41
CA GLY A 97 -3.15 -9.09 8.52
C GLY A 97 -4.01 -8.59 7.35
N PHE A 98 -3.64 -8.96 6.12
CA PHE A 98 -4.38 -8.60 4.92
C PHE A 98 -5.78 -9.20 4.89
N ILE A 99 -5.91 -10.51 5.17
CA ILE A 99 -7.21 -11.19 5.25
C ILE A 99 -8.11 -10.53 6.29
N GLY A 100 -7.57 -10.26 7.50
CA GLY A 100 -8.31 -9.58 8.56
C GLY A 100 -8.78 -8.19 8.15
N HIS A 101 -7.91 -7.41 7.49
CA HIS A 101 -8.24 -6.07 7.03
C HIS A 101 -9.30 -6.06 5.92
N VAL A 102 -9.12 -6.89 4.87
CA VAL A 102 -10.06 -7.00 3.75
C VAL A 102 -11.43 -7.48 4.23
N SER A 103 -11.47 -8.50 5.08
CA SER A 103 -12.71 -9.00 5.68
C SER A 103 -13.46 -7.90 6.43
N THR A 104 -12.73 -7.10 7.21
CA THR A 104 -13.29 -5.96 7.95
C THR A 104 -13.86 -4.88 7.01
N GLN A 105 -13.12 -4.49 5.96
CA GLN A 105 -13.61 -3.46 5.03
C GLN A 105 -14.76 -3.96 4.17
N MET A 106 -14.74 -5.24 3.77
CA MET A 106 -15.86 -5.86 3.07
C MET A 106 -17.12 -5.90 3.91
N GLY A 107 -17.02 -6.29 5.19
CA GLY A 107 -18.14 -6.25 6.13
C GLY A 107 -18.75 -4.84 6.23
N ARG A 108 -17.89 -3.82 6.40
CA ARG A 108 -18.33 -2.41 6.43
C ARG A 108 -19.04 -1.99 5.14
N LEU A 109 -18.53 -2.39 3.99
CA LEU A 109 -19.14 -2.08 2.69
C LEU A 109 -20.53 -2.72 2.58
N VAL A 110 -20.64 -4.00 2.95
CA VAL A 110 -21.91 -4.75 2.99
C VAL A 110 -22.92 -4.04 3.88
N ASP A 111 -22.52 -3.66 5.10
CA ASP A 111 -23.39 -2.96 6.05
C ASP A 111 -23.88 -1.61 5.50
N ILE A 112 -23.01 -0.82 4.87
CA ILE A 112 -23.37 0.46 4.25
C ILE A 112 -24.36 0.24 3.09
N THR A 113 -24.13 -0.77 2.24
CA THR A 113 -25.04 -1.08 1.14
C THR A 113 -26.39 -1.66 1.59
N ALA A 114 -26.41 -2.41 2.69
CA ALA A 114 -27.65 -2.90 3.30
C ALA A 114 -28.46 -1.77 3.96
N ALA A 115 -27.79 -0.83 4.62
CA ALA A 115 -28.42 0.33 5.25
C ALA A 115 -29.05 1.30 4.24
N LYS A 116 -28.50 1.41 3.02
CA LYS A 116 -29.06 2.23 1.93
C LYS A 116 -30.30 1.65 1.24
N LYS A 117 -30.67 0.38 1.52
CA LYS A 117 -31.86 -0.29 0.93
C LYS A 117 -33.13 -0.15 1.78
N LYS A 118 -33.09 0.55 2.92
CA LYS A 118 -34.26 0.97 3.71
C LYS A 118 -34.55 2.45 3.46
#